data_AF-A0A364LKR8-F1
#
_entry.id   AF-A0A364LKR8-F1
#
_cell.length_a   1.000
_cell.length_b   1.000
_cell.length_c   1.000
_cell.angle_alpha   90.00
_cell.angle_beta   90.00
_cell.angle_gamma   90.00
#
_symmetry.space_group_name_H-M   'P 1'
#
loop_
_entity.id
_entity.type
_entity.pdbx_description
1 polymer ?
#
loop_
_entity_poly.entity_id
_entity_poly.type
_entity_poly.pdbx_seq_one_letter_code
_entity_poly.pdbx_strand_id
1 'polypeptide(L)'
;MPTRQPQKFMPNNGRQRYLISKKSFDAIQEYQQQLAQGKAEPGIHMRAAINYFLAEGQEEYNPGKAFSPEDLKKIGSLKIEDFAQLIMNTRKNWIFAERVKIGDNQAWNAAEFKILSTVGSVIENATVYDNGRHSNKQIQGDARYADNPHKVHLLCVPGAILDERSNPVDAPRIIDTKEDGTKVINQDKYNEVYMERLEIMFAQANELGKQEGRKALVTIPGIGNGVFAGAFAGRTIPNLQEAITATLKAHPEWEHIGCVWLDGWKSDVVADVNVGNTLLRVRNSGGENGDKKLYSGQPFSDLGQLSKAEEFAESAAEHEQFKGYCRCKIFAWDPFSYEGNDWVKGDRITDEGCIAATDAHAIMSGIEGSYKTVPGNKREKAFQPEGFETWDAAFTENNLKQSIADRLFVYNDKALVKSHEASSSFEQDLLKNIRHHTPGKPFLSQHYAKADWPYVAQYILANENSIRAKTNAREASHILPNIVKEAAFFDQKALASISHSYAHGANGGRHHLYNKAAAAEGMILVKAELHGLRGDALKRGILDAYKEKIAACNSKEELDDLRKTYDNSDDKKIIETSQGLMTSIRKLETSSQKEMNQMFESAEERVKEFESDYKPSVG
;
A
#
# COMPACT_ATOMS: atom_id res chain seq x y z
N MET A 1 24.85 -1.87 -24.57
CA MET A 1 24.03 -1.21 -23.54
C MET A 1 22.90 -0.49 -24.25
N PRO A 2 21.68 -0.39 -23.72
CA PRO A 2 20.64 0.41 -24.35
C PRO A 2 21.03 1.90 -24.36
N THR A 3 20.75 2.58 -25.48
CA THR A 3 20.85 4.03 -25.57
C THR A 3 19.80 4.67 -24.65
N ARG A 4 20.23 5.66 -23.86
CA ARG A 4 19.37 6.41 -22.97
C ARG A 4 18.54 7.41 -23.79
N GLN A 5 17.27 7.06 -24.02
CA GLN A 5 16.32 7.99 -24.64
C GLN A 5 15.76 8.94 -23.58
N PRO A 6 15.84 10.28 -23.77
CA PRO A 6 15.27 11.25 -22.85
C PRO A 6 13.79 10.98 -22.59
N GLN A 7 13.44 10.74 -21.33
CA GLN A 7 12.06 10.60 -20.88
C GLN A 7 11.38 11.96 -20.83
N LYS A 8 10.16 12.02 -21.36
CA LYS A 8 9.24 13.14 -21.15
C LYS A 8 8.25 12.76 -20.07
N PHE A 9 7.83 13.73 -19.27
CA PHE A 9 6.83 13.52 -18.24
C PHE A 9 5.51 14.19 -18.62
N MET A 10 4.40 13.55 -18.26
CA MET A 10 3.05 14.08 -18.43
C MET A 10 2.94 15.48 -17.79
N PRO A 11 2.44 16.49 -18.52
CA PRO A 11 2.48 17.87 -18.08
C PRO A 11 1.60 18.11 -16.85
N ASN A 12 1.95 19.10 -16.04
CA ASN A 12 1.13 19.53 -14.91
C ASN A 12 0.21 20.66 -15.35
N ASN A 13 -1.03 20.32 -15.65
CA ASN A 13 -2.07 21.29 -15.98
C ASN A 13 -2.96 21.63 -14.78
N GLY A 14 -2.60 21.17 -13.57
CA GLY A 14 -3.38 21.39 -12.35
C GLY A 14 -4.70 20.60 -12.28
N ARG A 15 -4.96 19.69 -13.23
CA ARG A 15 -6.19 18.87 -13.30
C ARG A 15 -5.94 17.39 -13.04
N GLN A 16 -4.72 17.01 -12.73
CA GLN A 16 -4.36 15.67 -12.28
C GLN A 16 -3.56 15.78 -10.99
N ARG A 17 -3.83 14.91 -10.02
CA ARG A 17 -3.01 14.75 -8.82
C ARG A 17 -2.98 13.30 -8.37
N TYR A 18 -1.93 12.93 -7.66
CA TYR A 18 -1.81 11.63 -7.02
C TYR A 18 -1.98 11.79 -5.51
N LEU A 19 -2.68 10.84 -4.91
CA LEU A 19 -3.00 10.83 -3.49
C LEU A 19 -2.41 9.59 -2.85
N ILE A 20 -1.82 9.77 -1.67
CA ILE A 20 -1.38 8.69 -0.79
C ILE A 20 -1.75 8.99 0.66
N SER A 21 -1.90 7.97 1.49
CA SER A 21 -2.02 8.15 2.94
C SER A 21 -0.68 8.50 3.57
N LYS A 22 -0.69 9.09 4.77
CA LYS A 22 0.55 9.30 5.57
C LYS A 22 1.35 8.00 5.76
N LYS A 23 0.66 6.89 6.04
CA LYS A 23 1.27 5.55 6.14
C LYS A 23 1.99 5.13 4.86
N SER A 24 1.42 5.44 3.69
CA SER A 24 2.05 5.14 2.40
C SER A 24 3.23 6.05 2.11
N PHE A 25 3.14 7.34 2.50
CA PHE A 25 4.26 8.27 2.44
C PHE A 25 5.46 7.76 3.27
N ASP A 26 5.20 7.30 4.49
CA ASP A 26 6.22 6.75 5.38
C ASP A 26 6.83 5.45 4.83
N ALA A 27 6.01 4.60 4.22
CA ALA A 27 6.48 3.37 3.56
C ALA A 27 7.40 3.67 2.37
N ILE A 28 7.14 4.74 1.59
CA ILE A 28 8.04 5.17 0.51
C ILE A 28 9.39 5.62 1.10
N GLN A 29 9.36 6.41 2.16
CA GLN A 29 10.56 6.90 2.83
C GLN A 29 11.36 5.76 3.46
N GLU A 30 10.71 4.83 4.15
CA GLU A 30 11.35 3.65 4.72
C GLU A 30 12.01 2.80 3.62
N TYR A 31 11.29 2.54 2.52
CA TYR A 31 11.82 1.77 1.42
C TYR A 31 13.05 2.44 0.77
N GLN A 32 13.01 3.77 0.58
CA GLN A 32 14.17 4.53 0.12
C GLN A 32 15.38 4.36 1.04
N GLN A 33 15.18 4.45 2.36
CA GLN A 33 16.25 4.32 3.34
C GLN A 33 16.82 2.90 3.36
N GLN A 34 15.97 1.87 3.31
CA GLN A 34 16.40 0.49 3.24
C GLN A 34 17.23 0.21 1.98
N LEU A 35 16.83 0.74 0.82
CA LEU A 35 17.64 0.67 -0.40
C LEU A 35 18.99 1.38 -0.21
N ALA A 36 18.99 2.62 0.28
CA ALA A 36 20.21 3.41 0.47
C ALA A 36 21.20 2.76 1.47
N GLN A 37 20.71 1.94 2.39
CA GLN A 37 21.51 1.18 3.35
C GLN A 37 21.92 -0.21 2.84
N GLY A 38 21.47 -0.62 1.64
CA GLY A 38 21.69 -1.96 1.11
C GLY A 38 20.95 -3.06 1.88
N LYS A 39 19.90 -2.70 2.64
CA LYS A 39 19.06 -3.63 3.41
C LYS A 39 17.87 -4.16 2.62
N ALA A 40 17.54 -3.52 1.50
CA ALA A 40 16.53 -3.98 0.56
C ALA A 40 17.11 -4.04 -0.86
N GLU A 41 16.61 -4.96 -1.67
CA GLU A 41 16.91 -5.05 -3.09
C GLU A 41 15.68 -4.62 -3.91
N PRO A 42 15.84 -3.75 -4.92
CA PRO A 42 14.74 -3.37 -5.78
C PRO A 42 14.36 -4.50 -6.76
N GLY A 43 13.09 -4.52 -7.13
CA GLY A 43 12.60 -5.27 -8.27
C GLY A 43 13.27 -4.84 -9.57
N ILE A 44 13.13 -5.66 -10.61
CA ILE A 44 13.82 -5.44 -11.91
C ILE A 44 13.47 -4.07 -12.49
N HIS A 45 12.21 -3.65 -12.40
CA HIS A 45 11.78 -2.37 -12.97
C HIS A 45 12.24 -1.17 -12.16
N MET A 46 12.21 -1.26 -10.82
CA MET A 46 12.73 -0.19 -9.97
C MET A 46 14.25 -0.04 -10.13
N ARG A 47 15.00 -1.15 -10.23
CA ARG A 47 16.44 -1.12 -10.54
C ARG A 47 16.72 -0.41 -11.85
N ALA A 48 15.97 -0.72 -12.90
CA ALA A 48 16.11 -0.09 -14.21
C ALA A 48 15.79 1.41 -14.16
N ALA A 49 14.76 1.82 -13.42
CA ALA A 49 14.38 3.22 -13.24
C ALA A 49 15.46 4.01 -12.48
N ILE A 50 15.99 3.46 -11.38
CA ILE A 50 17.09 4.07 -10.63
C ILE A 50 18.34 4.19 -11.50
N ASN A 51 18.72 3.14 -12.23
CA ASN A 51 19.90 3.17 -13.10
C ASN A 51 19.75 4.17 -14.26
N TYR A 52 18.54 4.34 -14.79
CA TYR A 52 18.25 5.38 -15.79
C TYR A 52 18.46 6.79 -15.21
N PHE A 53 18.03 7.01 -13.96
CA PHE A 53 18.23 8.26 -13.23
C PHE A 53 19.71 8.53 -12.93
N LEU A 54 20.43 7.54 -12.39
CA LEU A 54 21.86 7.67 -12.04
C LEU A 54 22.77 7.91 -13.25
N ALA A 55 22.33 7.50 -14.44
CA ALA A 55 23.03 7.71 -15.71
C ALA A 55 22.65 9.05 -16.39
N GLU A 56 22.06 10.01 -15.66
CA GLU A 56 21.81 11.34 -16.19
C GLU A 56 23.10 11.98 -16.76
N GLY A 57 22.98 12.54 -17.97
CA GLY A 57 24.13 13.08 -18.72
C GLY A 57 24.95 12.04 -19.50
N GLN A 58 24.58 10.75 -19.46
CA GLN A 58 25.22 9.68 -20.23
C GLN A 58 24.38 9.25 -21.44
N GLU A 59 25.03 8.88 -22.54
CA GLU A 59 24.36 8.37 -23.76
C GLU A 59 23.83 6.94 -23.62
N GLU A 60 24.47 6.13 -22.78
CA GLU A 60 24.11 4.73 -22.54
C GLU A 60 23.95 4.48 -21.04
N TYR A 61 23.14 3.49 -20.67
CA TYR A 61 23.00 3.06 -19.27
C TYR A 61 22.81 1.56 -19.16
N ASN A 62 23.17 0.96 -18.01
CA ASN A 62 22.92 -0.45 -17.73
C ASN A 62 21.70 -0.57 -16.81
N PRO A 63 20.53 -1.05 -17.28
CA PRO A 63 19.36 -1.18 -16.42
C PRO A 63 19.55 -2.19 -15.27
N GLY A 64 20.45 -3.16 -15.43
CA GLY A 64 20.77 -4.19 -14.44
C GLY A 64 22.03 -3.92 -13.62
N LYS A 65 22.61 -2.71 -13.68
CA LYS A 65 23.80 -2.36 -12.89
C LYS A 65 23.53 -2.56 -11.40
N ALA A 66 24.46 -3.19 -10.69
CA ALA A 66 24.49 -3.16 -9.24
C ALA A 66 24.85 -1.75 -8.75
N PHE A 67 24.30 -1.34 -7.61
CA PHE A 67 24.55 -0.01 -7.06
C PHE A 67 25.90 0.04 -6.35
N SER A 68 26.72 1.05 -6.66
CA SER A 68 27.91 1.34 -5.87
C SER A 68 27.53 2.06 -4.56
N PRO A 69 28.43 2.16 -3.56
CA PRO A 69 28.19 2.95 -2.36
C PRO A 69 27.77 4.41 -2.65
N GLU A 70 28.32 5.01 -3.71
CA GLU A 70 27.95 6.37 -4.15
C GLU A 70 26.55 6.42 -4.75
N ASP A 71 26.16 5.39 -5.50
CA ASP A 71 24.79 5.27 -6.04
C ASP A 71 23.78 5.19 -4.87
N LEU A 72 24.07 4.35 -3.87
CA LEU A 72 23.24 4.20 -2.67
C LEU A 72 23.10 5.51 -1.88
N LYS A 73 24.20 6.26 -1.72
CA LYS A 73 24.19 7.58 -1.10
C LYS A 73 23.32 8.57 -1.86
N LYS A 74 23.40 8.58 -3.20
CA LYS A 74 22.55 9.45 -4.04
C LYS A 74 21.08 9.09 -3.89
N ILE A 75 20.73 7.81 -3.91
CA ILE A 75 19.34 7.33 -3.72
C ILE A 75 18.79 7.82 -2.38
N GLY A 76 19.55 7.66 -1.30
CA GLY A 76 19.15 8.10 0.04
C GLY A 76 19.03 9.62 0.22
N SER A 77 19.58 10.41 -0.72
CA SER A 77 19.51 11.88 -0.70
C SER A 77 18.38 12.47 -1.55
N LEU A 78 17.64 11.63 -2.30
CA LEU A 78 16.51 12.10 -3.10
C LEU A 78 15.39 12.64 -2.20
N LYS A 79 14.68 13.66 -2.69
CA LYS A 79 13.40 14.03 -2.09
C LYS A 79 12.42 12.87 -2.25
N ILE A 80 11.46 12.76 -1.33
CA ILE A 80 10.47 11.68 -1.37
C ILE A 80 9.67 11.72 -2.66
N GLU A 81 9.36 12.92 -3.16
CA GLU A 81 8.67 13.12 -4.43
C GLU A 81 9.45 12.57 -5.63
N ASP A 82 10.76 12.83 -5.66
CA ASP A 82 11.65 12.35 -6.73
C ASP A 82 11.80 10.82 -6.65
N PHE A 83 11.89 10.27 -5.45
CA PHE A 83 11.94 8.83 -5.26
C PHE A 83 10.61 8.14 -5.60
N ALA A 84 9.47 8.74 -5.22
CA ALA A 84 8.14 8.28 -5.62
C ALA A 84 7.98 8.33 -7.15
N GLN A 85 8.57 9.30 -7.84
CA GLN A 85 8.62 9.35 -9.30
C GLN A 85 9.37 8.16 -9.89
N LEU A 86 10.48 7.72 -9.28
CA LEU A 86 11.18 6.52 -9.73
C LEU A 86 10.32 5.27 -9.58
N ILE A 87 9.56 5.14 -8.49
CA ILE A 87 8.61 4.05 -8.28
C ILE A 87 7.50 4.10 -9.34
N MET A 88 6.90 5.27 -9.57
CA MET A 88 5.85 5.45 -10.59
C MET A 88 6.35 5.13 -12.02
N ASN A 89 7.61 5.44 -12.33
CA ASN A 89 8.23 5.11 -13.62
C ASN A 89 8.34 3.61 -13.90
N THR A 90 8.14 2.75 -12.88
CA THR A 90 8.13 1.31 -13.08
C THR A 90 6.86 0.80 -13.75
N ARG A 91 5.74 1.54 -13.62
CA ARG A 91 4.45 1.20 -14.21
C ARG A 91 4.52 1.13 -15.74
N LYS A 92 3.69 0.27 -16.31
CA LYS A 92 3.54 0.08 -17.75
C LYS A 92 2.33 0.87 -18.24
N ASN A 93 2.32 1.21 -19.52
CA ASN A 93 1.15 1.85 -20.13
C ASN A 93 -0.10 0.97 -19.95
N TRP A 94 0.05 -0.34 -20.13
CA TRP A 94 -0.97 -1.36 -19.88
C TRP A 94 -0.33 -2.67 -19.41
N ILE A 95 -1.04 -3.44 -18.57
CA ILE A 95 -0.61 -4.75 -18.07
C ILE A 95 -1.79 -5.52 -17.44
N PHE A 96 -1.75 -6.86 -17.54
CA PHE A 96 -2.62 -7.75 -16.77
C PHE A 96 -2.05 -7.97 -15.37
N ALA A 97 -2.44 -7.14 -14.41
CA ALA A 97 -1.91 -7.17 -13.05
C ALA A 97 -2.11 -8.51 -12.34
N GLU A 98 -3.19 -9.25 -12.64
CA GLU A 98 -3.47 -10.58 -12.10
C GLU A 98 -2.49 -11.67 -12.56
N ARG A 99 -1.59 -11.34 -13.49
CA ARG A 99 -0.56 -12.26 -14.01
C ARG A 99 0.85 -11.87 -13.57
N VAL A 100 0.99 -10.76 -12.86
CA VAL A 100 2.29 -10.27 -12.39
C VAL A 100 2.68 -11.03 -11.14
N LYS A 101 3.85 -11.69 -11.17
CA LYS A 101 4.43 -12.32 -9.98
C LYS A 101 5.17 -11.29 -9.15
N ILE A 102 4.98 -11.35 -7.84
CA ILE A 102 5.63 -10.47 -6.87
C ILE A 102 6.64 -11.26 -6.04
N GLY A 103 7.82 -10.68 -5.84
CA GLY A 103 8.87 -11.25 -4.99
C GLY A 103 10.27 -10.87 -5.42
N ASP A 104 11.25 -11.50 -4.77
CA ASP A 104 12.66 -11.25 -5.06
C ASP A 104 13.00 -11.62 -6.50
N ASN A 105 13.79 -10.77 -7.15
CA ASN A 105 14.18 -10.90 -8.56
C ASN A 105 12.99 -10.94 -9.55
N GLN A 106 11.79 -10.52 -9.13
CA GLN A 106 10.65 -10.32 -10.03
C GLN A 106 10.63 -8.88 -10.58
N ALA A 107 9.65 -8.59 -11.45
CA ALA A 107 9.42 -7.26 -12.00
C ALA A 107 9.24 -6.21 -10.88
N TRP A 108 8.48 -6.59 -9.84
CA TRP A 108 8.29 -5.84 -8.60
C TRP A 108 8.43 -6.73 -7.37
N ASN A 109 8.94 -6.18 -6.28
CA ASN A 109 8.97 -6.83 -4.97
C ASN A 109 7.72 -6.47 -4.12
N ALA A 110 7.61 -7.04 -2.92
CA ALA A 110 6.44 -6.83 -2.05
C ALA A 110 6.31 -5.39 -1.51
N ALA A 111 7.43 -4.69 -1.25
CA ALA A 111 7.43 -3.31 -0.80
C ALA A 111 6.92 -2.37 -1.91
N GLU A 112 7.43 -2.55 -3.13
CA GLU A 112 7.00 -1.82 -4.32
C GLU A 112 5.52 -2.09 -4.64
N PHE A 113 5.06 -3.35 -4.54
CA PHE A 113 3.64 -3.70 -4.67
C PHE A 113 2.80 -2.90 -3.66
N LYS A 114 3.19 -2.94 -2.38
CA LYS A 114 2.42 -2.32 -1.29
C LYS A 114 2.28 -0.81 -1.54
N ILE A 115 3.38 -0.14 -1.86
CA ILE A 115 3.39 1.30 -2.20
C ILE A 115 2.49 1.56 -3.40
N LEU A 116 2.70 0.86 -4.52
CA LEU A 116 1.95 1.09 -5.75
C LEU A 116 0.45 0.80 -5.60
N SER A 117 0.07 -0.13 -4.72
CA SER A 117 -1.32 -0.51 -4.46
C SER A 117 -2.10 0.53 -3.64
N THR A 118 -1.41 1.48 -3.00
CA THR A 118 -2.03 2.54 -2.18
C THR A 118 -1.92 3.94 -2.80
N VAL A 119 -1.37 4.04 -4.02
CA VAL A 119 -1.38 5.28 -4.81
C VAL A 119 -2.72 5.41 -5.54
N GLY A 120 -3.49 6.42 -5.17
CA GLY A 120 -4.67 6.84 -5.90
C GLY A 120 -4.35 7.95 -6.91
N SER A 121 -5.15 8.05 -7.97
CA SER A 121 -5.04 9.10 -8.98
C SER A 121 -6.36 9.83 -9.17
N VAL A 122 -6.30 11.15 -9.34
CA VAL A 122 -7.48 12.01 -9.46
C VAL A 122 -7.33 12.83 -10.73
N ILE A 123 -8.34 12.77 -11.59
CA ILE A 123 -8.43 13.56 -12.83
C ILE A 123 -9.68 14.42 -12.73
N GLU A 124 -9.50 15.72 -12.67
CA GLU A 124 -10.57 16.67 -12.36
C GLU A 124 -11.27 17.19 -13.62
N ASN A 125 -12.60 17.29 -13.51
CA ASN A 125 -13.47 17.86 -14.53
C ASN A 125 -13.32 17.18 -15.90
N ALA A 126 -13.12 15.85 -15.94
CA ALA A 126 -13.13 15.10 -17.18
C ALA A 126 -14.47 15.30 -17.91
N THR A 127 -14.40 15.58 -19.20
CA THR A 127 -15.57 15.70 -20.09
C THR A 127 -16.08 14.31 -20.40
N VAL A 128 -17.37 14.07 -20.20
CA VAL A 128 -18.01 12.77 -20.40
C VAL A 128 -18.92 12.81 -21.63
N TYR A 129 -18.71 11.89 -22.57
CA TYR A 129 -19.40 11.83 -23.86
C TYR A 129 -20.45 10.72 -23.94
N ASP A 130 -20.36 9.70 -23.08
CA ASP A 130 -21.34 8.63 -22.91
C ASP A 130 -21.39 8.15 -21.45
N ASN A 131 -22.32 7.25 -21.09
CA ASN A 131 -22.51 6.85 -19.69
C ASN A 131 -21.50 5.83 -19.14
N GLY A 132 -20.48 5.43 -19.90
CA GLY A 132 -19.43 4.53 -19.41
C GLY A 132 -19.88 3.09 -19.23
N ARG A 133 -20.92 2.63 -19.92
CA ARG A 133 -21.35 1.23 -19.86
C ARG A 133 -20.39 0.30 -20.58
N HIS A 134 -20.07 -0.81 -19.92
CA HIS A 134 -19.35 -1.94 -20.50
C HIS A 134 -20.28 -2.84 -21.32
N SER A 135 -19.80 -3.39 -22.44
CA SER A 135 -20.36 -4.60 -23.07
C SER A 135 -21.82 -4.59 -23.55
N ASN A 136 -22.30 -3.52 -24.19
CA ASN A 136 -23.50 -3.66 -25.04
C ASN A 136 -23.10 -4.26 -26.40
N LYS A 137 -23.62 -5.45 -26.72
CA LYS A 137 -23.35 -6.18 -27.97
C LYS A 137 -23.81 -5.43 -29.24
N GLN A 138 -24.69 -4.44 -29.06
CA GLN A 138 -25.23 -3.65 -30.16
C GLN A 138 -24.42 -2.36 -30.41
N ILE A 139 -24.09 -1.60 -29.36
CA ILE A 139 -23.31 -0.34 -29.45
C ILE A 139 -22.50 -0.16 -28.15
N GLN A 140 -21.18 0.04 -28.25
CA GLN A 140 -20.34 0.50 -27.13
C GLN A 140 -20.03 1.99 -27.31
N GLY A 141 -20.34 2.82 -26.32
CA GLY A 141 -20.26 4.27 -26.46
C GLY A 141 -21.36 4.83 -27.35
N ASP A 142 -22.52 5.10 -26.74
CA ASP A 142 -23.72 5.55 -27.44
C ASP A 142 -23.75 7.05 -27.75
N ALA A 143 -22.70 7.79 -27.38
CA ALA A 143 -22.58 9.22 -27.59
C ALA A 143 -23.75 10.05 -27.02
N ARG A 144 -24.49 9.53 -26.03
CA ARG A 144 -25.71 10.20 -25.52
C ARG A 144 -25.45 11.60 -24.93
N TYR A 145 -24.20 11.90 -24.57
CA TYR A 145 -23.79 13.20 -24.07
C TYR A 145 -22.88 13.96 -25.04
N ALA A 146 -22.67 13.49 -26.28
CA ALA A 146 -21.74 14.14 -27.20
C ALA A 146 -22.11 15.60 -27.51
N ASP A 147 -23.41 15.90 -27.62
CA ASP A 147 -23.90 17.26 -27.92
C ASP A 147 -23.99 18.16 -26.68
N ASN A 148 -24.05 17.57 -25.48
CA ASN A 148 -24.13 18.30 -24.21
C ASN A 148 -23.38 17.52 -23.12
N PRO A 149 -22.03 17.48 -23.20
CA PRO A 149 -21.23 16.70 -22.30
C PRO A 149 -21.24 17.33 -20.91
N HIS A 150 -21.17 16.48 -19.88
CA HIS A 150 -21.08 16.92 -18.50
C HIS A 150 -19.68 16.63 -17.94
N LYS A 151 -19.43 17.11 -16.72
CA LYS A 151 -18.13 17.02 -16.05
C LYS A 151 -18.20 16.01 -14.92
N VAL A 152 -17.17 15.19 -14.79
CA VAL A 152 -17.00 14.22 -13.72
C VAL A 152 -15.55 14.24 -13.23
N HIS A 153 -15.34 14.17 -11.93
CA HIS A 153 -14.04 13.89 -11.34
C HIS A 153 -13.80 12.38 -11.31
N LEU A 154 -12.68 11.94 -11.86
CA LEU A 154 -12.33 10.52 -11.92
C LEU A 154 -11.33 10.20 -10.81
N LEU A 155 -11.62 9.20 -9.99
CA LEU A 155 -10.83 8.78 -8.85
C LEU A 155 -10.39 7.32 -9.09
N CYS A 156 -9.17 7.12 -9.57
CA CYS A 156 -8.66 5.79 -9.89
C CYS A 156 -8.00 5.17 -8.65
N VAL A 157 -8.45 3.99 -8.24
CA VAL A 157 -7.95 3.30 -7.04
C VAL A 157 -7.63 1.84 -7.35
N PRO A 158 -6.42 1.35 -6.98
CA PRO A 158 -6.08 -0.05 -7.18
C PRO A 158 -6.97 -1.02 -6.39
N GLY A 159 -7.58 -1.98 -7.07
CA GLY A 159 -8.33 -3.07 -6.41
C GLY A 159 -7.41 -4.11 -5.76
N ALA A 160 -7.93 -4.82 -4.76
CA ALA A 160 -7.17 -5.91 -4.13
C ALA A 160 -6.96 -7.07 -5.11
N ILE A 161 -5.74 -7.58 -5.24
CA ILE A 161 -5.43 -8.74 -6.09
C ILE A 161 -5.43 -9.99 -5.21
N LEU A 162 -6.40 -10.88 -5.44
CA LEU A 162 -6.61 -12.12 -4.68
C LEU A 162 -6.36 -13.38 -5.52
N ASP A 163 -6.06 -13.21 -6.81
CA ASP A 163 -5.79 -14.32 -7.72
C ASP A 163 -4.45 -14.99 -7.41
N GLU A 164 -4.49 -16.15 -6.78
CA GLU A 164 -3.33 -16.94 -6.34
C GLU A 164 -2.33 -17.26 -7.46
N ARG A 165 -2.75 -17.22 -8.73
CA ARG A 165 -1.85 -17.40 -9.88
C ARG A 165 -0.75 -16.34 -9.94
N SER A 166 -0.97 -15.18 -9.30
CA SER A 166 -0.01 -14.06 -9.21
C SER A 166 0.90 -14.12 -7.97
N ASN A 167 0.76 -15.10 -7.07
CA ASN A 167 1.33 -15.02 -5.71
C ASN A 167 1.07 -13.65 -5.05
N PRO A 168 -0.20 -13.23 -4.94
CA PRO A 168 -0.52 -11.86 -4.64
C PRO A 168 -0.24 -11.52 -3.17
N VAL A 169 0.25 -10.29 -2.95
CA VAL A 169 0.55 -9.77 -1.61
C VAL A 169 -0.72 -9.48 -0.80
N ASP A 170 -1.85 -9.17 -1.46
CA ASP A 170 -3.11 -8.88 -0.77
C ASP A 170 -3.85 -10.13 -0.29
N ALA A 171 -3.75 -11.26 -0.99
CA ALA A 171 -4.43 -12.50 -0.59
C ALA A 171 -4.11 -12.93 0.86
N PRO A 172 -2.84 -13.06 1.30
CA PRO A 172 -2.55 -13.43 2.70
C PRO A 172 -2.97 -12.35 3.71
N ARG A 173 -3.16 -11.10 3.26
CA ARG A 173 -3.68 -10.02 4.12
C ARG A 173 -5.18 -10.10 4.32
N ILE A 174 -5.93 -10.74 3.42
CA ILE A 174 -7.41 -10.71 3.37
C ILE A 174 -8.05 -12.08 3.61
N ILE A 175 -7.42 -13.15 3.13
CA ILE A 175 -8.01 -14.48 3.06
C ILE A 175 -7.54 -15.31 4.24
N ASP A 176 -8.50 -15.87 4.97
CA ASP A 176 -8.24 -16.92 5.95
C ASP A 176 -8.46 -18.30 5.31
N THR A 177 -7.66 -19.28 5.74
CA THR A 177 -7.86 -20.68 5.40
C THR A 177 -8.44 -21.39 6.61
N LYS A 178 -9.64 -21.96 6.45
CA LYS A 178 -10.31 -22.76 7.48
C LYS A 178 -9.60 -24.11 7.68
N GLU A 179 -9.93 -24.79 8.77
CA GLU A 179 -9.37 -26.12 9.09
C GLU A 179 -9.58 -27.17 7.98
N ASP A 180 -10.67 -27.05 7.22
CA ASP A 180 -10.98 -27.92 6.08
C ASP A 180 -10.25 -27.54 4.78
N GLY A 181 -9.38 -26.52 4.83
CA GLY A 181 -8.67 -25.96 3.68
C GLY A 181 -9.47 -24.95 2.85
N THR A 182 -10.73 -24.68 3.20
CA THR A 182 -11.56 -23.71 2.49
C THR A 182 -11.04 -22.29 2.72
N LYS A 183 -10.89 -21.54 1.63
CA LYS A 183 -10.49 -20.13 1.66
C LYS A 183 -11.71 -19.24 1.78
N VAL A 184 -11.66 -18.30 2.73
CA VAL A 184 -12.73 -17.33 2.98
C VAL A 184 -12.16 -15.92 3.11
N ILE A 185 -12.92 -14.92 2.64
CA ILE A 185 -12.59 -13.52 2.91
C ILE A 185 -12.84 -13.24 4.38
N ASN A 186 -11.82 -12.76 5.09
CA ASN A 186 -11.97 -12.19 6.42
C ASN A 186 -12.39 -10.73 6.28
N GLN A 187 -13.55 -10.38 6.82
CA GLN A 187 -14.13 -9.06 6.63
C GLN A 187 -13.33 -7.93 7.29
N ASP A 188 -12.80 -8.13 8.50
CA ASP A 188 -12.04 -7.09 9.20
C ASP A 188 -10.72 -6.79 8.47
N LYS A 189 -10.07 -7.84 7.99
CA LYS A 189 -8.88 -7.74 7.13
C LYS A 189 -9.18 -7.10 5.77
N TYR A 190 -10.33 -7.42 5.17
CA TYR A 190 -10.80 -6.78 3.94
C TYR A 190 -11.06 -5.29 4.16
N ASN A 191 -11.68 -4.93 5.30
CA ASN A 191 -11.91 -3.55 5.71
C ASN A 191 -10.58 -2.81 5.84
N GLU A 192 -9.58 -3.38 6.52
CA GLU A 192 -8.26 -2.73 6.68
C GLU A 192 -7.64 -2.36 5.32
N VAL A 193 -7.60 -3.31 4.37
CA VAL A 193 -7.02 -3.08 3.05
C VAL A 193 -7.81 -2.04 2.24
N TYR A 194 -9.14 -2.12 2.24
CA TYR A 194 -9.94 -1.18 1.45
C TYR A 194 -10.06 0.20 2.10
N MET A 195 -10.07 0.30 3.43
CA MET A 195 -9.99 1.59 4.13
C MET A 195 -8.69 2.30 3.77
N GLU A 196 -7.55 1.60 3.77
CA GLU A 196 -6.24 2.14 3.39
C GLU A 196 -6.23 2.77 1.98
N ARG A 197 -7.07 2.25 1.06
CA ARG A 197 -7.14 2.70 -0.34
C ARG A 197 -8.28 3.68 -0.62
N LEU A 198 -9.42 3.52 0.04
CA LEU A 198 -10.63 4.32 -0.21
C LEU A 198 -10.67 5.59 0.63
N GLU A 199 -10.01 5.64 1.79
CA GLU A 199 -10.01 6.81 2.68
C GLU A 199 -9.55 8.06 1.92
N ILE A 200 -8.41 7.98 1.24
CA ILE A 200 -7.86 9.08 0.44
C ILE A 200 -8.80 9.50 -0.71
N MET A 201 -9.56 8.57 -1.28
CA MET A 201 -10.50 8.86 -2.37
C MET A 201 -11.76 9.56 -1.85
N PHE A 202 -12.31 9.12 -0.72
CA PHE A 202 -13.46 9.78 -0.10
C PHE A 202 -13.11 11.15 0.47
N ALA A 203 -11.93 11.29 1.09
CA ALA A 203 -11.41 12.60 1.51
C ALA A 203 -11.36 13.59 0.32
N GLN A 204 -10.86 13.13 -0.84
CA GLN A 204 -10.84 13.94 -2.05
C GLN A 204 -12.24 14.24 -2.59
N ALA A 205 -13.16 13.26 -2.62
CA ALA A 205 -14.52 13.48 -3.08
C ALA A 205 -15.25 14.51 -2.20
N ASN A 206 -15.04 14.46 -0.89
CA ASN A 206 -15.54 15.46 0.06
C ASN A 206 -14.97 16.85 -0.23
N GLU A 207 -13.65 16.95 -0.41
CA GLU A 207 -12.99 18.23 -0.70
C GLU A 207 -13.45 18.83 -2.04
N LEU A 208 -13.65 18.02 -3.08
CA LEU A 208 -14.22 18.48 -4.36
C LEU A 208 -15.63 19.02 -4.20
N GLY A 209 -16.50 18.30 -3.46
CA GLY A 209 -17.84 18.78 -3.15
C GLY A 209 -17.80 20.13 -2.42
N LYS A 210 -16.94 20.23 -1.40
CA LYS A 210 -16.72 21.47 -0.63
C LYS A 210 -16.26 22.64 -1.52
N GLN A 211 -15.26 22.41 -2.38
CA GLN A 211 -14.72 23.42 -3.30
C GLN A 211 -15.77 23.92 -4.28
N GLU A 212 -16.67 23.05 -4.75
CA GLU A 212 -17.78 23.43 -5.62
C GLU A 212 -18.98 24.04 -4.87
N GLY A 213 -18.96 24.07 -3.54
CA GLY A 213 -20.10 24.49 -2.72
C GLY A 213 -21.31 23.54 -2.85
N ARG A 214 -21.05 22.26 -3.15
CA ARG A 214 -22.05 21.21 -3.43
C ARG A 214 -21.82 19.98 -2.55
N LYS A 215 -22.71 19.01 -2.68
CA LYS A 215 -22.44 17.63 -2.25
C LYS A 215 -21.96 16.80 -3.43
N ALA A 216 -21.23 15.72 -3.16
CA ALA A 216 -20.79 14.75 -4.15
C ALA A 216 -21.76 13.57 -4.24
N LEU A 217 -22.08 13.16 -5.47
CA LEU A 217 -22.53 11.80 -5.78
C LEU A 217 -21.29 11.02 -6.23
N VAL A 218 -20.93 9.97 -5.50
CA VAL A 218 -19.77 9.10 -5.79
C VAL A 218 -20.26 7.77 -6.31
N THR A 219 -19.99 7.44 -7.57
CA THR A 219 -20.30 6.12 -8.15
C THR A 219 -19.10 5.20 -8.04
N ILE A 220 -19.32 3.97 -7.56
CA ILE A 220 -18.28 2.98 -7.27
C ILE A 220 -18.68 1.67 -7.95
N PRO A 221 -17.79 1.04 -8.73
CA PRO A 221 -18.01 -0.27 -9.33
C PRO A 221 -17.64 -1.38 -8.32
N GLY A 222 -17.75 -2.64 -8.72
CA GLY A 222 -17.10 -3.74 -8.00
C GLY A 222 -15.57 -3.66 -8.10
N ILE A 223 -14.93 -2.85 -7.24
CA ILE A 223 -13.47 -2.73 -7.17
C ILE A 223 -12.87 -4.07 -6.76
N GLY A 224 -11.89 -4.57 -7.52
CA GLY A 224 -11.27 -5.87 -7.27
C GLY A 224 -12.22 -7.07 -7.41
N ASN A 225 -13.47 -6.88 -7.84
CA ASN A 225 -14.50 -7.93 -7.86
C ASN A 225 -14.45 -8.83 -9.12
N GLY A 226 -13.75 -8.38 -10.17
CA GLY A 226 -13.61 -9.12 -11.42
C GLY A 226 -12.54 -10.21 -11.34
N VAL A 227 -11.66 -10.24 -12.33
CA VAL A 227 -10.57 -11.23 -12.40
C VAL A 227 -9.62 -11.11 -11.21
N PHE A 228 -9.41 -9.90 -10.66
CA PHE A 228 -8.56 -9.68 -9.50
C PHE A 228 -9.00 -10.46 -8.26
N ALA A 229 -10.30 -10.72 -8.08
CA ALA A 229 -10.78 -11.51 -6.95
C ALA A 229 -10.46 -13.02 -7.06
N GLY A 230 -9.92 -13.49 -8.20
CA GLY A 230 -9.57 -14.89 -8.40
C GLY A 230 -10.75 -15.82 -8.15
N ALA A 231 -10.61 -16.72 -7.17
CA ALA A 231 -11.69 -17.63 -6.78
C ALA A 231 -12.95 -16.89 -6.29
N PHE A 232 -12.85 -15.66 -5.80
CA PHE A 232 -13.96 -14.87 -5.27
C PHE A 232 -14.63 -13.97 -6.32
N ALA A 233 -14.27 -14.08 -7.61
CA ALA A 233 -14.81 -13.25 -8.67
C ALA A 233 -16.35 -13.20 -8.66
N GLY A 234 -16.88 -11.97 -8.72
CA GLY A 234 -18.32 -11.67 -8.70
C GLY A 234 -18.97 -11.71 -7.32
N ARG A 235 -18.24 -12.05 -6.25
CA ARG A 235 -18.80 -12.33 -4.91
C ARG A 235 -18.34 -11.39 -3.81
N THR A 236 -17.55 -10.36 -4.12
CA THR A 236 -16.93 -9.46 -3.11
C THR A 236 -17.76 -8.21 -2.79
N ILE A 237 -18.88 -7.98 -3.49
CA ILE A 237 -19.74 -6.81 -3.31
C ILE A 237 -20.27 -6.65 -1.87
N PRO A 238 -20.74 -7.70 -1.16
CA PRO A 238 -21.09 -7.57 0.25
C PRO A 238 -19.92 -7.05 1.09
N ASN A 239 -18.72 -7.61 0.89
CA ASN A 239 -17.52 -7.21 1.63
C ASN A 239 -17.13 -5.75 1.33
N LEU A 240 -17.25 -5.33 0.06
CA LEU A 240 -16.97 -3.95 -0.35
C LEU A 240 -17.99 -2.95 0.20
N GLN A 241 -19.29 -3.30 0.25
CA GLN A 241 -20.30 -2.48 0.90
C GLN A 241 -19.96 -2.24 2.38
N GLU A 242 -19.55 -3.29 3.10
CA GLU A 242 -19.16 -3.19 4.51
C GLU A 242 -17.90 -2.35 4.69
N ALA A 243 -16.89 -2.50 3.84
CA ALA A 243 -15.68 -1.69 3.87
C ALA A 243 -15.96 -0.20 3.59
N ILE A 244 -16.82 0.12 2.61
CA ILE A 244 -17.26 1.50 2.35
C ILE A 244 -18.03 2.04 3.56
N THR A 245 -18.92 1.25 4.14
CA THR A 245 -19.69 1.65 5.33
C THR A 245 -18.76 1.94 6.51
N ALA A 246 -17.76 1.08 6.76
CA ALA A 246 -16.76 1.26 7.81
C ALA A 246 -15.92 2.52 7.58
N THR A 247 -15.48 2.75 6.33
CA THR A 247 -14.73 3.96 5.94
C THR A 247 -15.55 5.23 6.22
N LEU A 248 -16.80 5.30 5.72
CA LEU A 248 -17.66 6.47 5.93
C LEU A 248 -17.98 6.70 7.43
N LYS A 249 -18.17 5.63 8.21
CA LYS A 249 -18.40 5.73 9.66
C LYS A 249 -17.19 6.27 10.43
N ALA A 250 -15.98 5.95 9.99
CA ALA A 250 -14.74 6.43 10.62
C ALA A 250 -14.51 7.93 10.40
N HIS A 251 -15.16 8.53 9.39
CA HIS A 251 -14.97 9.93 8.99
C HIS A 251 -16.28 10.72 8.93
N PRO A 252 -16.92 10.98 10.09
CA PRO A 252 -18.15 11.78 10.14
C PRO A 252 -17.96 13.22 9.65
N GLU A 253 -16.72 13.73 9.59
CA GLU A 253 -16.37 15.06 9.07
C GLU A 253 -16.60 15.24 7.55
N TRP A 254 -16.82 14.16 6.79
CA TRP A 254 -17.03 14.25 5.33
C TRP A 254 -18.47 14.63 4.96
N GLU A 255 -18.87 15.84 5.36
CA GLU A 255 -20.24 16.36 5.22
C GLU A 255 -20.67 16.66 3.78
N HIS A 256 -19.71 16.76 2.86
CA HIS A 256 -19.96 17.04 1.45
C HIS A 256 -20.11 15.77 0.60
N ILE A 257 -20.09 14.57 1.19
CA ILE A 257 -20.50 13.36 0.49
C ILE A 257 -22.01 13.19 0.70
N GLY A 258 -22.78 13.31 -0.37
CA GLY A 258 -24.25 13.22 -0.29
C GLY A 258 -24.78 11.83 -0.58
N CYS A 259 -24.20 11.16 -1.57
CA CYS A 259 -24.60 9.80 -1.95
C CYS A 259 -23.40 9.02 -2.47
N VAL A 260 -23.31 7.76 -2.08
CA VAL A 260 -22.40 6.76 -2.64
C VAL A 260 -23.25 5.70 -3.33
N TRP A 261 -23.00 5.48 -4.62
CA TRP A 261 -23.69 4.51 -5.45
C TRP A 261 -22.75 3.35 -5.80
N LEU A 262 -22.90 2.22 -5.13
CA LEU A 262 -22.15 0.99 -5.42
C LEU A 262 -22.90 0.16 -6.47
N ASP A 263 -22.24 -0.15 -7.58
CA ASP A 263 -22.76 -1.05 -8.60
C ASP A 263 -22.08 -2.41 -8.58
N GLY A 264 -22.84 -3.42 -8.15
CA GLY A 264 -22.39 -4.80 -8.04
C GLY A 264 -22.46 -5.60 -9.33
N TRP A 265 -22.92 -5.00 -10.44
CA TRP A 265 -23.25 -5.64 -11.72
C TRP A 265 -24.27 -6.77 -11.59
N LYS A 266 -23.87 -7.95 -11.12
CA LYS A 266 -24.70 -9.16 -10.96
C LYS A 266 -24.70 -9.71 -9.53
N SER A 267 -24.38 -8.86 -8.55
CA SER A 267 -24.53 -9.24 -7.14
C SER A 267 -26.01 -9.44 -6.80
N ASP A 268 -26.24 -10.25 -5.78
CA ASP A 268 -27.51 -10.45 -5.09
C ASP A 268 -27.80 -9.35 -4.05
N VAL A 269 -26.82 -8.52 -3.71
CA VAL A 269 -26.96 -7.47 -2.71
C VAL A 269 -27.66 -6.25 -3.32
N VAL A 270 -28.77 -5.85 -2.69
CA VAL A 270 -29.49 -4.61 -2.97
C VAL A 270 -29.77 -3.95 -1.63
N ALA A 271 -29.26 -2.73 -1.42
CA ALA A 271 -29.31 -2.09 -0.11
C ALA A 271 -29.42 -0.56 -0.19
N ASP A 272 -30.02 0.03 0.83
CA ASP A 272 -29.93 1.45 1.17
C ASP A 272 -29.43 1.55 2.61
N VAL A 273 -28.29 2.22 2.82
CA VAL A 273 -27.64 2.36 4.14
C VAL A 273 -27.36 3.85 4.37
N ASN A 274 -27.94 4.41 5.42
CA ASN A 274 -27.62 5.77 5.85
C ASN A 274 -26.42 5.75 6.80
N VAL A 275 -25.36 6.47 6.44
CA VAL A 275 -24.17 6.67 7.27
C VAL A 275 -24.01 8.17 7.52
N GLY A 276 -24.46 8.63 8.69
CA GLY A 276 -24.56 10.05 8.99
C GLY A 276 -25.41 10.77 7.93
N ASN A 277 -24.80 11.71 7.21
CA ASN A 277 -25.44 12.49 6.15
C ASN A 277 -25.28 11.90 4.74
N THR A 278 -24.64 10.73 4.62
CA THR A 278 -24.38 10.04 3.35
C THR A 278 -25.36 8.88 3.15
N LEU A 279 -26.01 8.84 1.99
CA LEU A 279 -26.77 7.68 1.53
C LEU A 279 -25.87 6.74 0.72
N LEU A 280 -25.54 5.56 1.24
CA LEU A 280 -24.91 4.47 0.50
C LEU A 280 -25.99 3.58 -0.11
N ARG A 281 -25.99 3.44 -1.43
CA ARG A 281 -26.96 2.64 -2.18
C ARG A 281 -26.23 1.57 -2.99
N VAL A 282 -26.71 0.33 -2.92
CA VAL A 282 -26.22 -0.79 -3.75
C VAL A 282 -27.28 -1.16 -4.77
N ARG A 283 -26.95 -1.04 -6.06
CA ARG A 283 -27.81 -1.42 -7.19
C ARG A 283 -27.00 -2.20 -8.21
N ASN A 284 -27.63 -3.07 -8.98
CA ASN A 284 -26.95 -4.00 -9.88
C ASN A 284 -27.38 -3.72 -11.32
N SER A 285 -26.54 -3.08 -12.13
CA SER A 285 -26.90 -2.74 -13.51
C SER A 285 -27.03 -3.97 -14.43
N GLY A 286 -26.42 -5.10 -14.07
CA GLY A 286 -26.51 -6.36 -14.81
C GLY A 286 -27.41 -7.42 -14.16
N GLY A 287 -28.06 -7.10 -13.04
CA GLY A 287 -28.75 -8.03 -12.15
C GLY A 287 -30.11 -7.52 -11.70
N GLU A 288 -30.69 -8.23 -10.73
CA GLU A 288 -31.99 -7.87 -10.16
C GLU A 288 -31.84 -6.82 -9.06
N ASN A 289 -32.83 -5.91 -8.98
CA ASN A 289 -32.87 -4.83 -8.00
C ASN A 289 -34.14 -4.88 -7.13
N GLY A 290 -34.83 -6.02 -7.10
CA GLY A 290 -36.13 -6.17 -6.44
C GLY A 290 -37.15 -5.14 -6.94
N ASP A 291 -37.85 -4.50 -6.01
CA ASP A 291 -38.87 -3.49 -6.30
C ASP A 291 -38.31 -2.08 -6.59
N LYS A 292 -36.98 -1.90 -6.53
CA LYS A 292 -36.34 -0.60 -6.77
C LYS A 292 -36.47 -0.21 -8.24
N LYS A 293 -36.66 1.09 -8.50
CA LYS A 293 -36.80 1.66 -9.84
C LYS A 293 -36.21 3.06 -9.89
N LEU A 294 -35.60 3.41 -11.02
CA LEU A 294 -35.19 4.78 -11.30
C LEU A 294 -36.42 5.67 -11.49
N TYR A 295 -36.33 6.91 -11.04
CA TYR A 295 -37.37 7.93 -11.22
C TYR A 295 -37.71 8.17 -12.69
N SER A 296 -36.71 8.05 -13.58
CA SER A 296 -36.87 8.16 -15.03
C SER A 296 -37.72 7.04 -15.65
N GLY A 297 -37.96 5.96 -14.91
CA GLY A 297 -38.60 4.74 -15.43
C GLY A 297 -37.69 3.87 -16.29
N GLN A 298 -36.45 4.30 -16.55
CA GLN A 298 -35.46 3.51 -17.30
C GLN A 298 -35.00 2.31 -16.47
N PRO A 299 -34.62 1.18 -17.11
CA PRO A 299 -34.05 0.07 -16.40
C PRO A 299 -32.65 0.43 -15.86
N PHE A 300 -32.27 -0.12 -14.70
CA PHE A 300 -30.91 0.03 -14.15
C PHE A 300 -29.83 -0.43 -15.12
N SER A 301 -30.15 -1.36 -16.01
CA SER A 301 -29.22 -1.78 -17.04
C SER A 301 -28.79 -0.63 -17.94
N ASP A 302 -29.63 0.37 -18.17
CA ASP A 302 -29.31 1.56 -18.98
C ASP A 302 -28.57 2.67 -18.23
N LEU A 303 -28.42 2.54 -16.91
CA LEU A 303 -27.68 3.47 -16.07
C LEU A 303 -26.20 3.10 -16.07
N GLY A 304 -25.38 4.00 -16.61
CA GLY A 304 -23.93 3.83 -16.61
C GLY A 304 -23.27 4.60 -15.48
N GLN A 305 -22.08 4.16 -15.08
CA GLN A 305 -21.34 4.75 -13.96
C GLN A 305 -20.91 6.22 -14.21
N LEU A 306 -20.85 6.64 -15.47
CA LEU A 306 -20.57 8.02 -15.88
C LEU A 306 -21.85 8.78 -16.27
N SER A 307 -23.03 8.33 -15.83
CA SER A 307 -24.26 9.11 -16.00
C SER A 307 -24.25 10.40 -15.16
N LYS A 308 -25.13 11.34 -15.53
CA LYS A 308 -25.41 12.55 -14.75
C LYS A 308 -25.98 12.20 -13.38
N ALA A 309 -25.84 13.10 -12.40
CA ALA A 309 -26.21 12.82 -11.01
C ALA A 309 -27.70 12.51 -10.86
N GLU A 310 -28.54 13.32 -11.49
CA GLU A 310 -30.00 13.22 -11.44
C GLU A 310 -30.54 11.93 -12.05
N GLU A 311 -29.78 11.25 -12.91
CA GLU A 311 -30.18 9.97 -13.50
C GLU A 311 -30.14 8.80 -12.50
N PHE A 312 -29.44 8.96 -11.37
CA PHE A 312 -29.39 7.98 -10.29
C PHE A 312 -30.57 8.09 -9.31
N ALA A 313 -31.44 9.08 -9.48
CA ALA A 313 -32.56 9.28 -8.57
C ALA A 313 -33.60 8.15 -8.67
N GLU A 314 -34.13 7.73 -7.52
CA GLU A 314 -35.26 6.78 -7.40
C GLU A 314 -36.57 7.48 -7.00
N SER A 315 -36.54 8.80 -6.80
CA SER A 315 -37.72 9.64 -6.57
C SER A 315 -37.58 11.03 -7.19
N ALA A 316 -38.70 11.75 -7.30
CA ALA A 316 -38.70 13.14 -7.79
C ALA A 316 -37.90 14.08 -6.89
N ALA A 317 -37.94 13.88 -5.56
CA ALA A 317 -37.18 14.68 -4.61
C ALA A 317 -35.67 14.45 -4.75
N GLU A 318 -35.25 13.19 -4.90
CA GLU A 318 -33.85 12.85 -5.18
C GLU A 318 -33.38 13.44 -6.51
N HIS A 319 -34.23 13.44 -7.54
CA HIS A 319 -33.89 13.99 -8.85
C HIS A 319 -33.54 15.48 -8.75
N GLU A 320 -34.37 16.29 -8.08
CA GLU A 320 -34.06 17.70 -7.88
C GLU A 320 -32.84 17.92 -6.98
N GLN A 321 -32.66 17.09 -5.95
CA GLN A 321 -31.49 17.15 -5.07
C GLN A 321 -30.18 16.85 -5.82
N PHE A 322 -30.16 15.77 -6.61
CA PHE A 322 -28.96 15.28 -7.29
C PHE A 322 -28.51 16.20 -8.44
N LYS A 323 -29.40 16.98 -9.07
CA LYS A 323 -28.98 18.04 -10.02
C LYS A 323 -27.96 19.01 -9.42
N GLY A 324 -28.04 19.23 -8.10
CA GLY A 324 -27.12 20.11 -7.38
C GLY A 324 -25.81 19.44 -6.94
N TYR A 325 -25.61 18.14 -7.24
CA TYR A 325 -24.42 17.41 -6.79
C TYR A 325 -23.30 17.49 -7.82
N CYS A 326 -22.06 17.60 -7.37
CA CYS A 326 -20.90 17.33 -8.21
C CYS A 326 -20.76 15.81 -8.42
N ARG A 327 -20.19 15.41 -9.57
CA ARG A 327 -20.02 14.00 -9.92
C ARG A 327 -18.61 13.53 -9.66
N CYS A 328 -18.50 12.45 -8.89
CA CYS A 328 -17.28 11.70 -8.70
C CYS A 328 -17.51 10.24 -9.16
N LYS A 329 -16.54 9.68 -9.88
CA LYS A 329 -16.54 8.27 -10.30
C LYS A 329 -15.26 7.63 -9.82
N ILE A 330 -15.38 6.59 -8.99
CA ILE A 330 -14.26 5.71 -8.68
C ILE A 330 -14.07 4.72 -9.83
N PHE A 331 -12.85 4.63 -10.36
CA PHE A 331 -12.44 3.58 -11.30
C PHE A 331 -11.66 2.49 -10.57
N ALA A 332 -11.99 1.23 -10.86
CA ALA A 332 -11.23 0.08 -10.41
C ALA A 332 -9.95 -0.04 -11.23
N TRP A 333 -8.84 0.40 -10.65
CA TRP A 333 -7.51 0.42 -11.27
C TRP A 333 -6.66 -0.76 -10.76
N ASP A 334 -5.41 -0.82 -11.20
CA ASP A 334 -4.40 -1.76 -10.75
C ASP A 334 -3.07 -1.06 -10.35
N PRO A 335 -2.19 -1.75 -9.61
CA PRO A 335 -0.95 -1.13 -9.12
C PRO A 335 0.11 -0.84 -10.20
N PHE A 336 0.01 -1.43 -11.39
CA PHE A 336 1.13 -1.54 -12.34
C PHE A 336 0.90 -0.87 -13.69
N SER A 337 -0.34 -0.52 -14.02
CA SER A 337 -0.69 0.14 -15.29
C SER A 337 -0.78 1.67 -15.15
N TYR A 338 -0.92 2.36 -16.29
CA TYR A 338 -1.39 3.73 -16.31
C TYR A 338 -2.92 3.74 -16.18
N GLU A 339 -3.49 4.86 -15.75
CA GLU A 339 -4.93 5.01 -15.62
C GLU A 339 -5.59 4.65 -16.96
N GLY A 340 -6.56 3.74 -16.93
CA GLY A 340 -7.28 3.27 -18.12
C GLY A 340 -6.79 1.95 -18.73
N ASN A 341 -5.57 1.51 -18.41
CA ASN A 341 -4.99 0.20 -18.75
C ASN A 341 -5.41 -0.37 -20.12
N ASP A 342 -6.46 -1.19 -20.18
CA ASP A 342 -7.00 -1.78 -21.42
C ASP A 342 -7.29 -0.73 -22.50
N TRP A 343 -7.86 0.43 -22.13
CA TRP A 343 -8.12 1.51 -23.09
C TRP A 343 -6.84 2.19 -23.56
N VAL A 344 -5.77 2.17 -22.77
CA VAL A 344 -4.47 2.69 -23.22
C VAL A 344 -4.02 1.89 -24.45
N LYS A 345 -4.26 0.57 -24.46
CA LYS A 345 -4.03 -0.31 -25.60
C LYS A 345 -5.12 -0.24 -26.69
N GLY A 346 -6.22 0.47 -26.44
CA GLY A 346 -7.34 0.62 -27.37
C GLY A 346 -8.49 -0.37 -27.18
N ASP A 347 -8.50 -1.13 -26.09
CA ASP A 347 -9.57 -2.07 -25.75
C ASP A 347 -10.51 -1.43 -24.72
N ARG A 348 -11.75 -1.12 -25.09
CA ARG A 348 -12.78 -0.60 -24.16
C ARG A 348 -13.42 -1.72 -23.35
N ILE A 349 -12.59 -2.41 -22.58
CA ILE A 349 -12.95 -3.55 -21.73
C ILE A 349 -12.61 -3.18 -20.28
N THR A 350 -13.28 -3.82 -19.32
CA THR A 350 -13.17 -3.54 -17.87
C THR A 350 -13.72 -2.17 -17.45
N ASP A 351 -13.79 -1.92 -16.14
CA ASP A 351 -14.27 -0.64 -15.61
C ASP A 351 -13.25 0.48 -15.93
N GLU A 352 -11.96 0.24 -15.74
CA GLU A 352 -10.92 1.22 -16.09
C GLU A 352 -10.87 1.53 -17.59
N GLY A 353 -11.04 0.55 -18.48
CA GLY A 353 -11.08 0.83 -19.92
C GLY A 353 -12.31 1.65 -20.34
N CYS A 354 -13.36 1.73 -19.51
CA CYS A 354 -14.48 2.63 -19.77
C CYS A 354 -14.14 4.11 -19.58
N ILE A 355 -12.92 4.44 -19.13
CA ILE A 355 -12.38 5.81 -19.18
C ILE A 355 -12.39 6.39 -20.62
N ALA A 356 -12.42 5.51 -21.63
CA ALA A 356 -12.67 5.80 -23.04
C ALA A 356 -13.87 6.71 -23.32
N ALA A 357 -14.85 6.75 -22.41
CA ALA A 357 -16.00 7.64 -22.48
C ALA A 357 -15.66 9.12 -22.19
N THR A 358 -14.39 9.42 -21.86
CA THR A 358 -13.96 10.71 -21.33
C THR A 358 -12.68 11.25 -21.99
N ASP A 359 -12.40 12.53 -21.83
CA ASP A 359 -11.15 13.17 -22.28
C ASP A 359 -9.96 13.00 -21.30
N ALA A 360 -10.05 12.07 -20.34
CA ALA A 360 -9.07 11.92 -19.26
C ALA A 360 -7.63 11.75 -19.74
N HIS A 361 -7.38 10.92 -20.74
CA HIS A 361 -6.04 10.72 -21.28
C HIS A 361 -5.47 11.97 -21.95
N ALA A 362 -6.29 12.83 -22.56
CA ALA A 362 -5.85 14.12 -23.07
C ALA A 362 -5.49 15.08 -21.93
N ILE A 363 -6.27 15.07 -20.83
CA ILE A 363 -5.94 15.84 -19.63
C ILE A 363 -4.59 15.39 -19.06
N MET A 364 -4.38 14.09 -18.88
CA MET A 364 -3.14 13.59 -18.29
C MET A 364 -1.93 13.85 -19.19
N SER A 365 -2.04 13.53 -20.48
CA SER A 365 -0.90 13.54 -21.39
C SER A 365 -0.60 14.90 -22.02
N GLY A 366 -1.59 15.80 -22.08
CA GLY A 366 -1.53 17.02 -22.88
C GLY A 366 -1.60 16.77 -24.40
N ILE A 367 -1.83 15.52 -24.83
CA ILE A 367 -2.03 15.18 -26.24
C ILE A 367 -3.50 15.38 -26.58
N GLU A 368 -3.77 16.09 -27.68
CA GLU A 368 -5.13 16.32 -28.14
C GLU A 368 -5.83 15.02 -28.54
N GLY A 369 -7.15 14.99 -28.41
CA GLY A 369 -7.95 13.83 -28.77
C GLY A 369 -9.38 14.22 -29.09
N SER A 370 -10.14 13.26 -29.60
CA SER A 370 -11.54 13.45 -29.95
C SER A 370 -12.38 12.20 -29.70
N TYR A 371 -13.64 12.41 -29.31
CA TYR A 371 -14.61 11.34 -29.16
C TYR A 371 -15.20 10.97 -30.54
N LYS A 372 -14.77 9.82 -31.07
CA LYS A 372 -15.11 9.37 -32.43
C LYS A 372 -15.29 7.87 -32.49
N THR A 373 -15.81 7.39 -33.62
CA THR A 373 -15.91 5.95 -33.88
C THR A 373 -14.51 5.33 -33.92
N VAL A 374 -14.35 4.18 -33.26
CA VAL A 374 -13.09 3.43 -33.24
C VAL A 374 -12.82 2.87 -34.65
N PRO A 375 -11.62 3.09 -35.24
CA PRO A 375 -11.25 2.53 -36.54
C PRO A 375 -11.50 1.03 -36.58
N GLY A 376 -12.17 0.55 -37.65
CA GLY A 376 -12.52 -0.86 -37.79
C GLY A 376 -13.71 -1.35 -36.96
N ASN A 377 -14.19 -0.59 -35.96
CA ASN A 377 -15.36 -0.94 -35.15
C ASN A 377 -16.46 0.14 -35.21
N LYS A 378 -17.34 0.04 -36.22
CA LYS A 378 -18.45 1.00 -36.41
C LYS A 378 -19.46 1.05 -35.26
N ARG A 379 -19.46 0.05 -34.37
CA ARG A 379 -20.37 -0.03 -33.22
C ARG A 379 -19.77 0.57 -31.96
N GLU A 380 -18.51 1.02 -32.01
CA GLU A 380 -17.81 1.54 -30.87
C GLU A 380 -17.41 2.99 -31.08
N LYS A 381 -17.73 3.85 -30.10
CA LYS A 381 -17.21 5.22 -30.01
C LYS A 381 -16.44 5.37 -28.72
N ALA A 382 -15.36 6.13 -28.80
CA ALA A 382 -14.46 6.38 -27.69
C ALA A 382 -13.59 7.61 -27.95
N PHE A 383 -13.04 8.16 -26.88
CA PHE A 383 -12.09 9.27 -26.90
C PHE A 383 -10.68 8.76 -27.22
N GLN A 384 -10.17 9.14 -28.38
CA GLN A 384 -8.93 8.64 -28.97
C GLN A 384 -7.93 9.77 -29.20
N PRO A 385 -6.62 9.51 -29.16
CA PRO A 385 -5.61 10.53 -29.41
C PRO A 385 -5.64 10.96 -30.89
N GLU A 386 -5.32 12.23 -31.16
CA GLU A 386 -5.08 12.70 -32.52
C GLU A 386 -3.68 12.32 -32.99
N GLY A 387 -3.58 11.83 -34.23
CA GLY A 387 -2.30 11.44 -34.84
C GLY A 387 -1.73 10.07 -34.42
N PHE A 388 -2.40 9.33 -33.53
CA PHE A 388 -1.96 8.01 -33.09
C PHE A 388 -3.10 6.98 -33.17
N GLU A 389 -2.75 5.70 -33.32
CA GLU A 389 -3.73 4.61 -33.34
C GLU A 389 -4.32 4.36 -31.95
N THR A 390 -3.48 4.39 -30.92
CA THR A 390 -3.85 4.15 -29.51
C THR A 390 -3.12 5.11 -28.59
N TRP A 391 -3.58 5.21 -27.34
CA TRP A 391 -2.86 5.97 -26.32
C TRP A 391 -1.50 5.33 -25.97
N ASP A 392 -1.36 4.00 -26.08
CA ASP A 392 -0.10 3.28 -25.91
C ASP A 392 0.93 3.71 -26.97
N ALA A 393 0.52 3.82 -28.23
CA ALA A 393 1.36 4.37 -29.30
C ALA A 393 1.75 5.82 -28.99
N ALA A 394 0.77 6.65 -28.62
CA ALA A 394 1.02 8.05 -28.25
C ALA A 394 2.04 8.19 -27.11
N PHE A 395 1.94 7.37 -26.06
CA PHE A 395 2.87 7.43 -24.93
C PHE A 395 4.24 6.85 -25.28
N THR A 396 4.28 5.76 -26.03
CA THR A 396 5.53 5.08 -26.41
C THR A 396 6.36 5.92 -27.38
N GLU A 397 5.74 6.43 -28.46
CA GLU A 397 6.42 7.23 -29.48
C GLU A 397 6.92 8.57 -28.95
N ASN A 398 6.22 9.16 -27.99
CA ASN A 398 6.67 10.37 -27.31
C ASN A 398 7.60 10.12 -26.12
N ASN A 399 7.87 8.85 -25.78
CA ASN A 399 8.56 8.44 -24.55
C ASN A 399 8.00 9.15 -23.30
N LEU A 400 6.66 9.22 -23.23
CA LEU A 400 5.91 9.93 -22.20
C LEU A 400 5.68 9.03 -20.98
N LYS A 401 6.01 9.53 -19.80
CA LYS A 401 5.86 8.85 -18.50
C LYS A 401 4.89 9.60 -17.60
N GLN A 402 4.20 8.88 -16.72
CA GLN A 402 3.41 9.49 -15.63
C GLN A 402 4.29 10.43 -14.78
N SER A 403 3.70 11.53 -14.28
CA SER A 403 4.40 12.50 -13.43
C SER A 403 3.71 12.61 -12.08
N ILE A 404 4.41 12.27 -11.00
CA ILE A 404 3.91 12.34 -9.63
C ILE A 404 4.61 13.41 -8.79
N ALA A 405 5.90 13.69 -9.04
CA ALA A 405 6.74 14.46 -8.12
C ALA A 405 6.20 15.87 -7.82
N ASP A 406 5.56 16.50 -8.81
CA ASP A 406 5.05 17.87 -8.71
C ASP A 406 3.55 17.98 -8.39
N ARG A 407 2.90 16.84 -8.14
CA ARG A 407 1.45 16.74 -7.91
C ARG A 407 1.05 15.66 -6.91
N LEU A 408 1.97 15.29 -6.02
CA LEU A 408 1.73 14.36 -4.93
C LEU A 408 1.11 15.07 -3.73
N PHE A 409 -0.02 14.54 -3.26
CA PHE A 409 -0.68 14.96 -2.04
C PHE A 409 -0.73 13.80 -1.05
N VAL A 410 -0.60 14.16 0.22
CA VAL A 410 -0.63 13.23 1.34
C VAL A 410 -1.86 13.52 2.17
N TYR A 411 -2.68 12.50 2.42
CA TYR A 411 -3.72 12.56 3.42
C TYR A 411 -3.09 12.39 4.80
N ASN A 412 -3.04 13.48 5.56
CA ASN A 412 -2.47 13.56 6.88
C ASN A 412 -3.41 14.36 7.80
N ASP A 413 -3.66 13.87 9.02
CA ASP A 413 -4.48 14.56 10.02
C ASP A 413 -5.83 15.07 9.48
N LYS A 414 -6.54 14.22 8.72
CA LYS A 414 -7.84 14.50 8.10
C LYS A 414 -7.83 15.58 7.01
N ALA A 415 -6.67 15.96 6.51
CA ALA A 415 -6.52 16.93 5.43
C ALA A 415 -5.63 16.38 4.30
N LEU A 416 -5.89 16.83 3.08
CA LEU A 416 -5.00 16.63 1.94
C LEU A 416 -4.02 17.80 1.88
N VAL A 417 -2.75 17.52 2.09
CA VAL A 417 -1.66 18.50 2.02
C VAL A 417 -0.68 18.12 0.92
N LYS A 418 0.10 19.08 0.42
CA LYS A 418 1.17 18.73 -0.54
C LYS A 418 2.24 17.89 0.17
N SER A 419 2.87 16.96 -0.55
CA SER A 419 3.88 16.06 0.04
C SER A 419 5.01 16.78 0.79
N HIS A 420 5.53 17.89 0.24
CA HIS A 420 6.57 18.66 0.90
C HIS A 420 6.07 19.35 2.19
N GLU A 421 4.77 19.65 2.27
CA GLU A 421 4.14 20.15 3.49
C GLU A 421 4.03 19.03 4.53
N ALA A 422 3.76 17.78 4.11
CA ALA A 422 3.73 16.62 4.99
C ALA A 422 5.12 16.24 5.54
N SER A 423 6.18 16.35 4.73
CA SER A 423 7.56 16.23 5.24
C SER A 423 7.87 17.35 6.23
N SER A 424 7.44 18.57 5.90
CA SER A 424 7.62 19.71 6.79
C SER A 424 6.79 19.60 8.06
N SER A 425 5.62 18.95 8.05
CA SER A 425 4.78 18.80 9.24
C SER A 425 5.39 17.82 10.23
N PHE A 426 5.98 16.70 9.77
CA PHE A 426 6.73 15.81 10.64
C PHE A 426 8.00 16.49 11.17
N GLU A 427 8.78 17.17 10.31
CA GLU A 427 9.97 17.89 10.77
C GLU A 427 9.60 19.04 11.72
N GLN A 428 8.49 19.75 11.48
CA GLN A 428 7.99 20.80 12.36
C GLN A 428 7.49 20.23 13.69
N ASP A 429 6.80 19.10 13.68
CA ASP A 429 6.38 18.43 14.91
C ASP A 429 7.59 17.90 15.67
N LEU A 430 8.58 17.33 14.99
CA LEU A 430 9.86 16.93 15.57
C LEU A 430 10.59 18.13 16.19
N LEU A 431 10.72 19.24 15.48
CA LEU A 431 11.34 20.47 15.99
C LEU A 431 10.54 21.05 17.15
N LYS A 432 9.20 20.97 17.12
CA LYS A 432 8.33 21.36 18.23
C LYS A 432 8.57 20.44 19.43
N ASN A 433 8.63 19.13 19.23
CA ASN A 433 8.91 18.16 20.30
C ASN A 433 10.30 18.38 20.90
N ILE A 434 11.32 18.65 20.07
CA ILE A 434 12.67 19.03 20.54
C ILE A 434 12.62 20.29 21.42
N ARG A 435 11.85 21.31 21.01
CA ARG A 435 11.67 22.56 21.79
C ARG A 435 10.97 22.32 23.13
N HIS A 436 10.05 21.37 23.20
CA HIS A 436 9.27 21.05 24.41
C HIS A 436 9.85 19.87 25.20
N HIS A 437 11.01 19.35 24.81
CA HIS A 437 11.59 18.19 25.45
C HIS A 437 12.07 18.52 26.87
N THR A 438 11.78 17.62 27.81
CA THR A 438 12.19 17.78 29.20
C THR A 438 13.58 17.18 29.39
N PRO A 439 14.62 17.98 29.70
CA PRO A 439 15.97 17.47 29.88
C PRO A 439 16.02 16.33 30.91
N GLY A 440 16.70 15.23 30.56
CA GLY A 440 16.85 14.07 31.43
C GLY A 440 15.76 13.01 31.30
N LYS A 441 14.74 13.22 30.45
CA LYS A 441 13.81 12.15 30.04
C LYS A 441 14.21 11.58 28.67
N PRO A 442 13.86 10.33 28.34
CA PRO A 442 14.02 9.83 26.97
C PRO A 442 13.06 10.58 26.03
N PHE A 443 13.60 11.07 24.92
CA PHE A 443 12.87 11.87 23.94
C PHE A 443 11.79 11.08 23.22
N LEU A 444 12.09 9.85 22.79
CA LEU A 444 11.15 9.05 22.01
C LEU A 444 9.93 8.67 22.84
N SER A 445 10.15 8.22 24.08
CA SER A 445 9.06 7.81 24.97
C SER A 445 8.21 8.97 25.48
N GLN A 446 8.77 10.20 25.50
CA GLN A 446 8.03 11.38 25.91
C GLN A 446 7.09 11.90 24.82
N HIS A 447 7.48 11.80 23.54
CA HIS A 447 6.82 12.53 22.45
C HIS A 447 6.14 11.63 21.41
N TYR A 448 6.48 10.35 21.34
CA TYR A 448 5.99 9.46 20.29
C TYR A 448 5.47 8.14 20.87
N ALA A 449 4.48 7.56 20.20
CA ALA A 449 4.02 6.22 20.55
C ALA A 449 5.14 5.20 20.31
N LYS A 450 5.18 4.14 21.13
CA LYS A 450 6.24 3.12 21.11
C LYS A 450 6.45 2.50 19.72
N ALA A 451 5.38 2.34 18.95
CA ALA A 451 5.42 1.80 17.60
C ALA A 451 6.22 2.67 16.61
N ASP A 452 6.31 3.98 16.86
CA ASP A 452 6.92 4.95 15.95
C ASP A 452 8.41 5.19 16.26
N TRP A 453 8.92 4.69 17.39
CA TRP A 453 10.29 4.97 17.85
C TRP A 453 11.37 4.63 16.82
N PRO A 454 11.35 3.46 16.14
CA PRO A 454 12.39 3.13 15.16
C PRO A 454 12.42 4.11 13.99
N TYR A 455 11.25 4.49 13.49
CA TYR A 455 11.10 5.44 12.39
C TYR A 455 11.61 6.84 12.78
N VAL A 456 11.18 7.33 13.94
CA VAL A 456 11.60 8.66 14.43
C VAL A 456 13.11 8.69 14.68
N ALA A 457 13.68 7.61 15.25
CA ALA A 457 15.11 7.47 15.47
C ALA A 457 15.90 7.53 14.16
N GLN A 458 15.48 6.76 13.14
CA GLN A 458 16.13 6.78 11.82
C GLN A 458 16.04 8.16 11.16
N TYR A 459 14.89 8.82 11.26
CA TYR A 459 14.74 10.18 10.74
C TYR A 459 15.71 11.17 11.40
N ILE A 460 15.82 11.14 12.73
CA ILE A 460 16.72 12.02 13.49
C ILE A 460 18.16 11.83 13.03
N LEU A 461 18.62 10.59 12.85
CA LEU A 461 19.99 10.29 12.42
C LEU A 461 20.24 10.73 10.97
N ALA A 462 19.30 10.45 10.07
CA ALA A 462 19.43 10.83 8.67
C ALA A 462 19.42 12.35 8.45
N ASN A 463 18.76 13.10 9.34
CA ASN A 463 18.52 14.54 9.19
C ASN A 463 19.19 15.40 10.26
N GLU A 464 20.16 14.87 11.02
CA GLU A 464 20.78 15.57 12.17
C GLU A 464 21.22 16.99 11.79
N ASN A 465 21.93 17.15 10.67
CA ASN A 465 22.44 18.45 10.23
C ASN A 465 21.32 19.45 9.90
N SER A 466 20.21 18.98 9.30
CA SER A 466 19.04 19.81 9.02
C SER A 466 18.36 20.26 10.32
N ILE A 467 18.16 19.32 11.24
CA ILE A 467 17.55 19.58 12.56
C ILE A 467 18.41 20.56 13.36
N ARG A 468 19.73 20.35 13.37
CA ARG A 468 20.71 21.25 14.00
C ARG A 468 20.65 22.67 13.45
N ALA A 469 20.48 22.83 12.13
CA ALA A 469 20.38 24.16 11.51
C ALA A 469 19.07 24.90 11.84
N LYS A 470 18.01 24.17 12.22
CA LYS A 470 16.66 24.72 12.50
C LYS A 470 16.32 24.81 13.99
N THR A 471 17.24 24.41 14.86
CA THR A 471 17.14 24.50 16.33
C THR A 471 17.95 25.69 16.86
N ASN A 472 17.58 26.22 18.02
CA ASN A 472 18.37 27.31 18.62
C ASN A 472 19.68 26.77 19.24
N ALA A 473 20.61 27.67 19.56
CA ALA A 473 21.93 27.30 20.07
C ALA A 473 21.90 26.42 21.34
N ARG A 474 20.90 26.62 22.20
CA ARG A 474 20.70 25.81 23.42
C ARG A 474 20.25 24.40 23.08
N GLU A 475 19.24 24.27 22.22
CA GLU A 475 18.72 22.99 21.73
C GLU A 475 19.83 22.20 21.03
N ALA A 476 20.53 22.83 20.09
CA ALA A 476 21.59 22.21 19.29
C ALA A 476 22.78 21.71 20.13
N SER A 477 23.09 22.40 21.25
CA SER A 477 24.27 22.09 22.08
C SER A 477 23.96 21.16 23.26
N HIS A 478 22.75 21.17 23.79
CA HIS A 478 22.42 20.47 25.03
C HIS A 478 21.30 19.43 24.91
N ILE A 479 20.38 19.59 23.96
CA ILE A 479 19.22 18.71 23.82
C ILE A 479 19.48 17.72 22.67
N LEU A 480 19.77 18.22 21.48
CA LEU A 480 19.95 17.42 20.27
C LEU A 480 21.02 16.32 20.41
N PRO A 481 22.19 16.53 21.07
CA PRO A 481 23.17 15.45 21.23
C PRO A 481 22.64 14.24 22.01
N ASN A 482 21.79 14.47 23.01
CA ASN A 482 21.18 13.38 23.78
C ASN A 482 20.11 12.66 22.96
N ILE A 483 19.31 13.42 22.20
CA ILE A 483 18.31 12.87 21.27
C ILE A 483 18.98 12.03 20.18
N VAL A 484 20.07 12.51 19.59
CA VAL A 484 20.85 11.79 18.58
C VAL A 484 21.48 10.53 19.18
N LYS A 485 21.99 10.61 20.41
CA LYS A 485 22.54 9.45 21.13
C LYS A 485 21.45 8.39 21.40
N GLU A 486 20.27 8.81 21.82
CA GLU A 486 19.11 7.93 22.01
C GLU A 486 18.67 7.32 20.66
N ALA A 487 18.55 8.12 19.60
CA ALA A 487 18.21 7.64 18.27
C ALA A 487 19.24 6.63 17.73
N ALA A 488 20.54 6.91 17.89
CA ALA A 488 21.63 6.02 17.50
C ALA A 488 21.58 4.69 18.27
N PHE A 489 21.17 4.73 19.54
CA PHE A 489 20.95 3.52 20.34
C PHE A 489 19.84 2.65 19.75
N PHE A 490 18.69 3.23 19.39
CA PHE A 490 17.58 2.48 18.77
C PHE A 490 17.93 1.95 17.37
N ASP A 491 18.68 2.71 16.56
CA ASP A 491 19.13 2.27 15.24
C ASP A 491 20.19 1.15 15.31
N GLN A 492 21.15 1.24 16.24
CA GLN A 492 22.19 0.21 16.43
C GLN A 492 21.65 -1.08 17.08
N LYS A 493 20.78 -1.00 18.10
CA LYS A 493 20.28 -2.20 18.80
C LYS A 493 19.20 -2.96 18.02
N ALA A 494 18.42 -2.31 17.15
CA ALA A 494 17.50 -3.03 16.24
C ALA A 494 18.24 -3.95 15.25
N LEU A 495 19.51 -3.65 14.94
CA LEU A 495 20.35 -4.44 14.02
C LEU A 495 21.36 -5.35 14.73
N ALA A 496 21.91 -4.93 15.88
CA ALA A 496 23.02 -5.62 16.53
C ALA A 496 22.60 -6.57 17.66
N SER A 497 21.43 -6.42 18.29
CA SER A 497 21.14 -7.12 19.56
C SER A 497 20.74 -8.58 19.43
N ILE A 498 20.86 -9.20 18.26
CA ILE A 498 20.80 -10.66 18.18
C ILE A 498 21.80 -11.25 17.16
N SER A 499 23.04 -10.76 17.11
CA SER A 499 24.09 -11.47 16.35
C SER A 499 24.72 -12.62 17.17
N HIS A 500 23.91 -13.61 17.53
CA HIS A 500 24.44 -14.96 17.73
C HIS A 500 23.81 -15.86 16.66
N SER A 501 24.69 -16.42 15.83
CA SER A 501 24.31 -17.40 14.82
C SER A 501 24.60 -18.77 15.42
N TYR A 502 23.56 -19.57 15.65
CA TYR A 502 23.70 -20.98 15.97
C TYR A 502 24.50 -21.67 14.86
N ALA A 503 25.80 -21.89 15.10
CA ALA A 503 26.80 -22.24 14.08
C ALA A 503 26.54 -23.57 13.36
N HIS A 504 25.63 -24.40 13.89
CA HIS A 504 25.38 -25.74 13.39
C HIS A 504 24.07 -25.81 12.60
N GLY A 505 24.19 -25.73 11.27
CA GLY A 505 23.06 -25.86 10.33
C GLY A 505 23.21 -25.10 9.01
N ALA A 506 24.34 -24.45 8.74
CA ALA A 506 24.63 -23.97 7.39
C ALA A 506 25.18 -25.17 6.59
N ASN A 507 24.38 -25.66 5.64
CA ASN A 507 24.67 -26.76 4.71
C ASN A 507 24.75 -28.18 5.31
N GLY A 508 23.67 -28.95 5.16
CA GLY A 508 23.62 -30.39 5.43
C GLY A 508 23.80 -30.73 6.91
N GLY A 509 22.70 -30.80 7.67
CA GLY A 509 22.72 -31.11 9.10
C GLY A 509 23.56 -32.35 9.44
N ARG A 510 24.17 -32.37 10.63
CA ARG A 510 24.96 -33.52 11.10
C ARG A 510 24.11 -34.80 11.08
N HIS A 511 24.69 -35.92 10.64
CA HIS A 511 24.08 -37.23 10.84
C HIS A 511 24.12 -37.58 12.34
N HIS A 512 22.99 -37.40 13.02
CA HIS A 512 22.83 -37.85 14.40
C HIS A 512 22.21 -39.24 14.42
N LEU A 513 22.72 -40.12 15.31
CA LEU A 513 22.13 -41.44 15.59
C LEU A 513 20.65 -41.34 15.99
N TYR A 514 20.22 -40.18 16.50
CA TYR A 514 18.85 -39.87 16.91
C TYR A 514 18.28 -38.68 16.12
N ASN A 515 18.29 -38.71 14.79
CA ASN A 515 17.56 -37.71 13.99
C ASN A 515 16.02 -37.67 14.27
N LYS A 516 15.50 -38.62 15.06
CA LYS A 516 14.14 -38.60 15.63
C LYS A 516 14.00 -37.87 16.98
N ALA A 517 15.08 -37.41 17.62
CA ALA A 517 15.02 -36.88 18.99
C ALA A 517 14.40 -35.47 19.09
N ALA A 518 14.57 -34.61 18.08
CA ALA A 518 13.92 -33.30 18.05
C ALA A 518 12.87 -33.27 16.93
N ALA A 519 11.65 -33.68 17.30
CA ALA A 519 10.47 -33.68 16.43
C ALA A 519 9.31 -32.97 17.14
N ALA A 520 8.53 -32.21 16.38
CA ALA A 520 7.43 -31.40 16.89
C ALA A 520 6.08 -32.14 16.94
N GLU A 521 6.09 -33.47 16.89
CA GLU A 521 4.86 -34.27 16.88
C GLU A 521 4.12 -34.14 18.21
N GLY A 522 2.93 -33.52 18.17
CA GLY A 522 2.06 -33.31 19.34
C GLY A 522 2.45 -32.16 20.28
N MET A 523 3.39 -31.29 19.86
CA MET A 523 3.89 -30.15 20.65
C MET A 523 3.33 -28.83 20.13
N ILE A 524 3.14 -27.82 20.99
CA ILE A 524 2.74 -26.47 20.58
C ILE A 524 4.00 -25.60 20.43
N LEU A 525 4.32 -25.20 19.20
CA LEU A 525 5.52 -24.42 18.88
C LEU A 525 5.25 -22.92 18.76
N VAL A 526 6.31 -22.13 18.97
CA VAL A 526 6.34 -20.67 18.83
C VAL A 526 5.89 -20.16 17.44
N LYS A 527 6.13 -20.95 16.38
CA LYS A 527 5.63 -20.72 15.02
C LYS A 527 5.14 -22.05 14.42
N ALA A 528 3.93 -22.07 13.88
CA ALA A 528 3.31 -23.28 13.33
C ALA A 528 4.09 -23.88 12.14
N GLU A 529 4.77 -23.04 11.36
CA GLU A 529 5.61 -23.45 10.23
C GLU A 529 6.80 -24.35 10.61
N LEU A 530 7.20 -24.33 11.89
CA LEU A 530 8.31 -25.14 12.38
C LEU A 530 7.96 -26.63 12.51
N HIS A 531 6.68 -27.01 12.47
CA HIS A 531 6.25 -28.41 12.60
C HIS A 531 6.82 -29.34 11.52
N GLY A 532 7.14 -28.81 10.33
CA GLY A 532 7.76 -29.55 9.23
C GLY A 532 9.27 -29.77 9.38
N LEU A 533 9.91 -29.11 10.35
CA LEU A 533 11.35 -29.20 10.58
C LEU A 533 11.69 -30.30 11.59
N ARG A 534 12.94 -30.78 11.54
CA ARG A 534 13.50 -31.79 12.45
C ARG A 534 14.94 -31.47 12.81
N GLY A 535 15.41 -31.95 13.96
CA GLY A 535 16.82 -31.88 14.34
C GLY A 535 17.36 -30.45 14.51
N ASP A 536 18.60 -30.21 14.04
CA ASP A 536 19.30 -28.91 14.19
C ASP A 536 18.54 -27.77 13.47
N ALA A 537 17.83 -28.07 12.37
CA ALA A 537 17.02 -27.10 11.64
C ALA A 537 15.79 -26.62 12.44
N LEU A 538 15.12 -27.54 13.15
CA LEU A 538 14.01 -27.20 14.03
C LEU A 538 14.49 -26.32 15.19
N LYS A 539 15.60 -26.71 15.83
CA LYS A 539 16.18 -25.94 16.94
C LYS A 539 16.61 -24.54 16.50
N ARG A 540 17.19 -24.40 15.31
CA ARG A 540 17.51 -23.09 14.74
C ARG A 540 16.24 -22.26 14.51
N GLY A 541 15.21 -22.83 13.90
CA GLY A 541 13.96 -22.09 13.66
C GLY A 541 13.29 -21.61 14.95
N ILE A 542 13.36 -22.41 16.03
CA ILE A 542 12.91 -22.01 17.37
C ILE A 542 13.78 -20.85 17.90
N LEU A 543 15.11 -20.98 17.83
CA LEU A 543 16.04 -19.93 18.27
C LEU A 543 15.80 -18.62 17.53
N ASP A 544 15.64 -18.65 16.20
CA ASP A 544 15.39 -17.47 15.37
C ASP A 544 14.04 -16.80 15.69
N ALA A 545 13.00 -17.59 15.93
CA ALA A 545 11.70 -17.07 16.34
C ALA A 545 11.73 -16.39 17.72
N TYR A 546 12.45 -16.97 18.69
CA TYR A 546 12.61 -16.34 20.01
C TYR A 546 13.55 -15.15 19.97
N LYS A 547 14.56 -15.17 19.12
CA LYS A 547 15.44 -14.04 18.81
C LYS A 547 14.66 -12.79 18.41
N GLU A 548 13.72 -12.92 17.47
CA GLU A 548 12.81 -11.82 17.09
C GLU A 548 12.00 -11.31 18.27
N LYS A 549 11.40 -12.22 19.06
CA LYS A 549 10.59 -11.85 20.23
C LYS A 549 11.41 -11.18 21.34
N ILE A 550 12.62 -11.68 21.61
CA ILE A 550 13.55 -11.14 22.61
C ILE A 550 14.00 -9.72 22.21
N ALA A 551 14.27 -9.47 20.93
CA ALA A 551 14.60 -8.13 20.46
C ALA A 551 13.42 -7.15 20.55
N ALA A 552 12.19 -7.65 20.43
CA ALA A 552 10.99 -6.83 20.57
C ALA A 552 10.68 -6.44 22.03
N CYS A 553 11.23 -7.14 23.04
CA CYS A 553 11.10 -6.74 24.45
C CYS A 553 11.86 -5.43 24.70
N ASN A 554 11.23 -4.43 25.32
CA ASN A 554 11.84 -3.13 25.60
C ASN A 554 11.80 -2.75 27.09
N SER A 555 11.31 -3.65 27.96
CA SER A 555 11.33 -3.50 29.41
C SER A 555 11.69 -4.82 30.08
N LYS A 556 12.02 -4.77 31.38
CA LYS A 556 12.35 -5.98 32.13
C LYS A 556 11.13 -6.88 32.28
N GLU A 557 9.97 -6.28 32.51
CA GLU A 557 8.70 -7.00 32.61
C GLU A 557 8.36 -7.77 31.33
N GLU A 558 8.51 -7.15 30.15
CA GLU A 558 8.29 -7.81 28.85
C GLU A 558 9.26 -8.96 28.62
N LEU A 559 10.53 -8.79 29.03
CA LEU A 559 11.55 -9.82 28.89
C LEU A 559 11.33 -10.99 29.87
N ASP A 560 10.97 -10.69 31.11
CA ASP A 560 10.67 -11.68 32.16
C ASP A 560 9.42 -12.50 31.80
N ASP A 561 8.38 -11.86 31.25
CA ASP A 561 7.18 -12.56 30.79
C ASP A 561 7.45 -13.45 29.57
N LEU A 562 8.27 -12.96 28.62
CA LEU A 562 8.71 -13.78 27.49
C LEU A 562 9.57 -14.97 27.96
N ARG A 563 10.46 -14.76 28.93
CA ARG A 563 11.29 -15.82 29.51
C ARG A 563 10.43 -16.86 30.21
N LYS A 564 9.46 -16.43 31.00
CA LYS A 564 8.48 -17.31 31.64
C LYS A 564 7.63 -18.09 30.63
N THR A 565 7.25 -17.45 29.53
CA THR A 565 6.52 -18.09 28.44
C THR A 565 7.38 -19.18 27.77
N TYR A 566 8.65 -18.86 27.46
CA TYR A 566 9.61 -19.84 26.95
C TYR A 566 9.81 -21.00 27.93
N ASP A 567 9.99 -20.70 29.22
CA ASP A 567 10.26 -21.71 30.24
C ASP A 567 9.15 -22.75 30.41
N ASN A 568 7.92 -22.38 30.04
CA ASN A 568 6.75 -23.25 30.10
C ASN A 568 6.35 -23.85 28.73
N SER A 569 7.10 -23.54 27.66
CA SER A 569 6.78 -23.96 26.29
C SER A 569 7.26 -25.37 25.96
N ASP A 570 6.66 -25.99 24.94
CA ASP A 570 7.22 -27.21 24.34
C ASP A 570 8.50 -26.91 23.55
N ASP A 571 8.69 -25.67 23.09
CA ASP A 571 9.91 -25.23 22.42
C ASP A 571 11.15 -25.43 23.30
N LYS A 572 11.06 -25.11 24.60
CA LYS A 572 12.14 -25.36 25.56
C LYS A 572 12.49 -26.85 25.64
N LYS A 573 11.49 -27.73 25.70
CA LYS A 573 11.70 -29.19 25.73
C LYS A 573 12.49 -29.64 24.49
N ILE A 574 12.18 -29.08 23.32
CA ILE A 574 12.89 -29.37 22.07
C ILE A 574 14.32 -28.84 22.11
N ILE A 575 14.53 -27.61 22.57
CA ILE A 575 15.85 -26.98 22.69
C ILE A 575 16.76 -27.76 23.65
N GLU A 576 16.22 -28.25 24.77
CA GLU A 576 16.92 -29.03 25.80
C GLU A 576 17.16 -30.50 25.39
N THR A 577 16.43 -31.01 24.39
CA THR A 577 16.58 -32.40 23.97
C THR A 577 17.96 -32.67 23.37
N SER A 578 18.72 -33.57 24.00
CA SER A 578 20.04 -33.98 23.54
C SER A 578 19.97 -34.83 22.27
N GLN A 579 20.74 -34.48 21.24
CA GLN A 579 20.81 -35.22 19.97
C GLN A 579 22.00 -36.19 19.88
N GLY A 580 22.93 -36.14 20.84
CA GLY A 580 24.12 -37.00 20.90
C GLY A 580 24.16 -37.92 22.12
N LEU A 581 24.64 -39.16 21.93
CA LEU A 581 24.70 -40.21 22.96
C LEU A 581 25.47 -39.77 24.22
N MET A 582 26.62 -39.09 24.04
CA MET A 582 27.46 -38.61 25.14
C MET A 582 26.85 -37.44 25.92
N THR A 583 26.11 -36.54 25.24
CA THR A 583 25.40 -35.43 25.88
C THR A 583 24.23 -35.94 26.72
N SER A 584 23.51 -36.95 26.22
CA SER A 584 22.41 -37.60 26.92
C SER A 584 22.86 -38.40 28.15
N ILE A 585 24.00 -39.10 28.07
CA ILE A 585 24.53 -39.90 29.20
C ILE A 585 25.05 -39.01 30.33
N ARG A 586 25.59 -37.83 30.01
CA ARG A 586 26.21 -36.91 30.98
C ARG A 586 25.30 -35.76 31.45
N LYS A 587 24.04 -35.69 30.98
CA LYS A 587 23.09 -34.59 31.26
C LYS A 587 23.70 -33.19 31.04
N LEU A 588 24.48 -33.02 29.98
CA LEU A 588 25.11 -31.75 29.66
C LEU A 588 24.12 -30.81 28.98
N GLU A 589 24.23 -29.51 29.28
CA GLU A 589 23.48 -28.44 28.61
C GLU A 589 23.72 -28.50 27.09
N THR A 590 22.65 -28.37 26.29
CA THR A 590 22.79 -28.42 24.83
C THR A 590 23.33 -27.10 24.29
N SER A 591 24.02 -27.15 23.13
CA SER A 591 24.46 -25.92 22.44
C SER A 591 23.32 -24.94 22.15
N SER A 592 22.12 -25.44 21.85
CA SER A 592 20.93 -24.62 21.60
C SER A 592 20.36 -24.00 22.88
N GLN A 593 20.45 -24.72 24.00
CA GLN A 593 20.06 -24.20 25.32
C GLN A 593 21.00 -23.08 25.76
N LYS A 594 22.31 -23.27 25.60
CA LYS A 594 23.31 -22.25 25.87
C LYS A 594 23.09 -20.98 25.05
N GLU A 595 22.80 -21.13 23.76
CA GLU A 595 22.50 -20.00 22.86
C GLU A 595 21.25 -19.23 23.32
N MET A 596 20.17 -19.93 23.66
CA MET A 596 18.94 -19.29 24.15
C MET A 596 19.20 -18.52 25.45
N ASN A 597 19.94 -19.11 26.39
CA ASN A 597 20.32 -18.45 27.64
C ASN A 597 21.14 -17.18 27.39
N GLN A 598 22.11 -17.23 26.49
CA GLN A 598 22.90 -16.06 26.10
C GLN A 598 22.06 -14.95 25.47
N MET A 599 21.04 -15.29 24.67
CA MET A 599 20.11 -14.30 24.11
C MET A 599 19.30 -13.59 25.20
N PHE A 600 18.79 -14.33 26.19
CA PHE A 600 18.09 -13.72 27.33
C PHE A 600 19.02 -12.88 28.21
N GLU A 601 20.22 -13.36 28.53
CA GLU A 601 21.22 -12.61 29.33
C GLU A 601 21.63 -11.31 28.64
N SER A 602 21.91 -11.35 27.34
CA SER A 602 22.23 -10.16 26.55
C SER A 602 21.07 -9.17 26.51
N ALA A 603 19.84 -9.67 26.48
CA ALA A 603 18.64 -8.83 26.55
C ALA A 603 18.42 -8.23 27.94
N GLU A 604 18.72 -8.97 29.01
CA GLU A 604 18.64 -8.46 30.39
C GLU A 604 19.66 -7.33 30.62
N GLU A 605 20.90 -7.47 30.14
CA GLU A 605 21.88 -6.39 30.16
C GLU A 605 21.41 -5.19 29.34
N ARG A 606 20.84 -5.43 28.15
CA ARG A 606 20.30 -4.38 27.28
C ARG A 606 19.21 -3.55 27.95
N VAL A 607 18.33 -4.18 28.72
CA VAL A 607 17.21 -3.51 29.42
C VAL A 607 17.69 -2.77 30.68
N LYS A 608 18.65 -3.33 31.42
CA LYS A 608 19.23 -2.72 32.63
C LYS A 608 19.87 -1.35 32.38
N GLU A 609 20.39 -1.09 31.19
CA GLU A 609 20.99 0.21 30.84
C GLU A 609 19.98 1.37 30.79
N PHE A 610 18.68 1.09 30.65
CA PHE A 610 17.63 2.11 30.56
C PHE A 610 16.81 2.26 31.86
N GLU A 611 16.72 1.21 32.67
CA GLU A 611 16.05 1.23 33.98
C GLU A 611 17.08 1.59 35.07
N SER A 612 17.47 2.86 35.15
CA SER A 612 18.41 3.34 36.17
C SER A 612 17.81 3.31 37.58
N ASP A 613 17.75 2.13 38.22
CA ASP A 613 17.67 1.95 39.69
C ASP A 613 17.80 0.47 40.19
N TYR A 614 18.28 -0.48 39.37
CA TYR A 614 18.39 -1.87 39.82
C TYR A 614 19.61 -2.13 40.73
N LYS A 615 19.36 -2.29 42.04
CA LYS A 615 20.30 -2.98 42.96
C LYS A 615 20.08 -4.49 42.86
N PRO A 616 21.12 -5.30 42.60
CA PRO A 616 20.99 -6.74 42.70
C PRO A 616 20.75 -7.11 44.17
N SER A 617 19.62 -7.74 44.46
CA SER A 617 19.43 -8.43 45.73
C SER A 617 20.34 -9.66 45.73
N VAL A 618 21.39 -9.60 46.55
CA VAL A 618 22.11 -10.77 47.04
C VAL A 618 21.20 -11.48 48.04
N GLY A 619 20.95 -12.76 47.82
CA GLY A 619 20.13 -13.64 48.66
C GLY A 619 19.75 -14.91 47.92
#